data_AF-A0A098VU66-F1
#
_entry.id   AF-A0A098VU66-F1
#
_cell.length_a   1.000
_cell.length_b   1.000
_cell.length_c   1.000
_cell.angle_alpha   90.00
_cell.angle_beta   90.00
_cell.angle_gamma   90.00
#
_symmetry.space_group_name_H-M   'P 1'
#
loop_
_entity.id
_entity.type
_entity.pdbx_description
1 polymer ?
#
loop_
_entity_poly.entity_id
_entity_poly.type
_entity_poly.pdbx_seq_one_letter_code
_entity_poly.pdbx_strand_id
1 'polypeptide(L)'
;MCKAAVGRSFCCSSADELKEIPEGYQSLFIDEMLSKEPPYSLAFCSEESIPASVEYVIKDRQLLLPLYLVEVEWDPQEEKRSRQTLSCENCEKAEAVMYCQADTAHLCALCDKEIHASKLASRHSRMPLEKGLHCIVNCRLHPERLAEFFCPTCHVVVCLSCKMIGHHSSGDAAEHPLVSVPEAYASVVSASNSPDPIIDEGRKSVLKQFNRVQAKAEVILSNASQIREQLSKAYNLALADLDQQIAKKLRVLRGDAFLFGRLLQGLGRSAEFLRYLKVGRDAPLFLLSWHHYLQAKVSMSVIPAAHSSAVARPTDPSLCPDTLLELKGYFSINPINSLAASSATLNSQITMAKSYHSALLKKVPDQQSEGADRALFSHH
;
A
#
# COMPACT_ATOMS: atom_id res chain seq x y z
N MET A 1 -9.00 -18.91 -34.80
CA MET A 1 -8.50 -18.87 -33.42
C MET A 1 -7.30 -19.79 -33.25
N CYS A 2 -6.25 -19.32 -32.59
CA CYS A 2 -5.03 -20.09 -32.28
C CYS A 2 -5.12 -20.63 -30.84
N LYS A 3 -4.60 -21.83 -30.60
CA LYS A 3 -4.36 -22.35 -29.24
C LYS A 3 -2.98 -21.87 -28.79
N ALA A 4 -2.95 -21.12 -27.69
CA ALA A 4 -1.71 -20.62 -27.11
C ALA A 4 -1.27 -21.50 -25.93
N ALA A 5 -0.04 -21.98 -25.96
CA ALA A 5 0.61 -22.68 -24.86
C ALA A 5 1.31 -21.64 -23.96
N VAL A 6 0.55 -21.10 -23.01
CA VAL A 6 1.01 -19.96 -22.17
C VAL A 6 2.07 -20.38 -21.13
N GLY A 7 2.02 -21.63 -20.65
CA GLY A 7 2.97 -22.17 -19.68
C GLY A 7 2.92 -21.43 -18.34
N ARG A 8 4.06 -21.35 -17.64
CA ARG A 8 4.22 -20.50 -16.45
C ARG A 8 4.44 -19.06 -16.88
N SER A 9 3.59 -18.16 -16.40
CA SER A 9 3.67 -16.73 -16.69
C SER A 9 4.36 -15.95 -15.58
N PHE A 10 5.25 -15.04 -15.98
CA PHE A 10 5.85 -14.06 -15.08
C PHE A 10 5.02 -12.79 -15.05
N CYS A 11 4.74 -12.25 -13.86
CA CYS A 11 3.91 -11.06 -13.71
C CYS A 11 4.73 -9.78 -13.92
N CYS A 12 4.27 -8.88 -14.80
CA CYS A 12 4.89 -7.58 -15.05
C CYS A 12 3.84 -6.47 -15.20
N SER A 13 4.24 -5.21 -15.00
CA SER A 13 3.30 -4.08 -15.09
C SER A 13 3.08 -3.62 -16.53
N SER A 14 4.07 -3.85 -17.41
CA SER A 14 3.95 -3.58 -18.84
C SER A 14 4.80 -4.55 -19.67
N ALA A 15 4.47 -4.68 -20.96
CA ALA A 15 5.16 -5.59 -21.89
C ALA A 15 6.63 -5.19 -22.15
N ASP A 16 6.96 -3.90 -22.00
CA ASP A 16 8.27 -3.32 -22.35
C ASP A 16 9.30 -3.38 -21.21
N GLU A 17 8.87 -3.72 -19.98
CA GLU A 17 9.76 -3.80 -18.81
C GLU A 17 10.87 -4.84 -18.97
N LEU A 18 10.58 -5.95 -19.65
CA LEU A 18 11.47 -7.10 -19.76
C LEU A 18 11.81 -7.41 -21.22
N LYS A 19 13.08 -7.17 -21.59
CA LYS A 19 13.63 -7.55 -22.91
C LYS A 19 13.65 -9.06 -23.11
N GLU A 20 13.88 -9.83 -22.05
CA GLU A 20 13.92 -11.30 -22.06
C GLU A 20 13.06 -11.88 -20.93
N ILE A 21 12.51 -13.08 -21.16
CA ILE A 21 11.67 -13.77 -20.16
C ILE A 21 12.61 -14.46 -19.16
N PRO A 22 12.42 -14.31 -17.84
CA PRO A 22 13.26 -14.95 -16.83
C PRO A 22 13.30 -16.48 -16.96
N GLU A 23 14.43 -17.09 -16.57
CA GLU A 23 14.60 -18.54 -16.62
C GLU A 23 13.50 -19.27 -15.82
N GLY A 24 12.85 -20.24 -16.47
CA GLY A 24 11.75 -21.01 -15.88
C GLY A 24 10.33 -20.53 -16.21
N TYR A 25 10.20 -19.36 -16.85
CA TYR A 25 8.93 -18.82 -17.35
C TYR A 25 8.85 -18.89 -18.88
N GLN A 26 7.64 -19.01 -19.43
CA GLN A 26 7.40 -19.17 -20.88
C GLN A 26 6.62 -17.99 -21.48
N SER A 27 5.91 -17.23 -20.65
CA SER A 27 5.16 -16.05 -21.08
C SER A 27 5.19 -14.96 -20.02
N LEU A 28 4.80 -13.75 -20.41
CA LEU A 28 4.57 -12.63 -19.50
C LEU A 28 3.07 -12.44 -19.33
N PHE A 29 2.66 -12.17 -18.10
CA PHE A 29 1.29 -11.83 -17.71
C PHE A 29 1.31 -10.36 -17.28
N ILE A 30 0.45 -9.54 -17.91
CA ILE A 30 0.38 -8.11 -17.62
C ILE A 30 -0.66 -7.88 -16.53
N ASP A 31 -0.20 -7.30 -15.43
CA ASP A 31 -1.05 -6.85 -14.34
C ASP A 31 -0.95 -5.32 -14.20
N GLU A 32 -1.99 -4.63 -14.65
CA GLU A 32 -2.08 -3.17 -14.53
C GLU A 32 -2.13 -2.69 -13.06
N MET A 33 -2.56 -3.54 -12.13
CA MET A 33 -2.67 -3.19 -10.70
C MET A 33 -1.31 -3.11 -10.01
N LEU A 34 -0.26 -3.71 -10.59
CA LEU A 34 1.12 -3.59 -10.10
C LEU A 34 1.70 -2.17 -10.25
N SER A 35 1.12 -1.34 -11.12
CA SER A 35 1.54 0.05 -11.31
C SER A 35 1.06 1.01 -10.21
N LYS A 36 0.13 0.57 -9.34
CA LYS A 36 -0.45 1.40 -8.27
C LYS A 36 0.36 1.29 -6.98
N GLU A 37 0.72 2.42 -6.39
CA GLU A 37 1.40 2.43 -5.09
C GLU A 37 0.41 2.23 -3.92
N PRO A 38 0.68 1.30 -2.99
CA PRO A 38 1.83 0.40 -2.94
C PRO A 38 1.60 -0.88 -3.79
N PRO A 39 2.64 -1.42 -4.47
CA PRO A 39 2.53 -2.49 -5.47
C PRO A 39 2.29 -3.90 -4.88
N TYR A 40 1.81 -4.01 -3.64
CA TYR A 40 1.72 -5.27 -2.90
C TYR A 40 0.32 -5.91 -2.94
N SER A 41 -0.50 -5.57 -3.93
CA SER A 41 -1.89 -6.05 -4.00
C SER A 41 -1.94 -7.56 -4.30
N LEU A 42 -2.74 -8.31 -3.54
CA LEU A 42 -3.01 -9.73 -3.76
C LEU A 42 -4.13 -9.97 -4.80
N ALA A 43 -4.38 -9.01 -5.70
CA ALA A 43 -5.53 -9.02 -6.61
C ALA A 43 -5.60 -10.24 -7.55
N PHE A 44 -4.55 -11.05 -7.68
CA PHE A 44 -4.53 -12.29 -8.48
C PHE A 44 -4.33 -13.56 -7.64
N CYS A 45 -4.42 -13.44 -6.31
CA CYS A 45 -4.23 -14.55 -5.37
C CYS A 45 -5.56 -15.08 -4.80
N SER A 46 -6.72 -14.61 -5.28
CA SER A 46 -8.03 -15.16 -4.94
C SER A 46 -8.78 -15.64 -6.17
N GLU A 47 -9.53 -16.74 -6.04
CA GLU A 47 -10.26 -17.38 -7.14
C GLU A 47 -11.31 -16.46 -7.76
N GLU A 48 -11.86 -15.54 -6.97
CA GLU A 48 -12.90 -14.57 -7.35
C GLU A 48 -12.36 -13.32 -8.07
N SER A 49 -11.04 -13.09 -8.03
CA SER A 49 -10.42 -11.85 -8.48
C SER A 49 -9.69 -11.96 -9.81
N ILE A 50 -9.69 -13.15 -10.44
CA ILE A 50 -9.10 -13.36 -11.77
C ILE A 50 -10.05 -12.75 -12.82
N PRO A 51 -9.64 -11.71 -13.57
CA PRO A 51 -10.49 -11.07 -14.55
C PRO A 51 -10.78 -12.01 -15.73
N ALA A 52 -11.97 -11.86 -16.32
CA ALA A 52 -12.43 -12.68 -17.44
C ALA A 52 -11.57 -12.54 -18.72
N SER A 53 -10.88 -11.41 -18.85
CA SER A 53 -9.91 -11.14 -19.91
C SER A 53 -8.57 -10.76 -19.30
N VAL A 54 -7.52 -11.47 -19.70
CA VAL A 54 -6.15 -11.25 -19.25
C VAL A 54 -5.25 -11.16 -20.47
N GLU A 55 -4.33 -10.20 -20.46
CA GLU A 55 -3.33 -10.03 -21.50
C GLU A 55 -2.06 -10.82 -21.20
N TYR A 56 -1.63 -11.61 -22.19
CA TYR A 56 -0.39 -12.37 -22.13
C TYR A 56 0.52 -11.98 -23.30
N VAL A 57 1.81 -11.84 -23.03
CA VAL A 57 2.83 -11.65 -24.06
C VAL A 57 3.62 -12.94 -24.21
N ILE A 58 3.53 -13.54 -25.39
CA ILE A 58 4.26 -14.75 -25.77
C ILE A 58 5.29 -14.35 -26.83
N LYS A 59 6.58 -14.48 -26.48
CA LYS A 59 7.67 -14.14 -27.42
C LYS A 59 7.98 -15.30 -28.37
N ASP A 60 7.80 -16.55 -27.92
CA ASP A 60 8.05 -17.73 -28.74
C ASP A 60 6.85 -18.09 -29.60
N ARG A 61 7.04 -18.03 -30.93
CA ARG A 61 6.01 -18.37 -31.91
C ARG A 61 5.66 -19.86 -31.91
N GLN A 62 6.54 -20.73 -31.43
CA GLN A 62 6.28 -22.18 -31.35
C GLN A 62 5.20 -22.54 -30.32
N LEU A 63 4.94 -21.63 -29.38
CA LEU A 63 3.88 -21.77 -28.38
C LEU A 63 2.49 -21.41 -28.94
N LEU A 64 2.40 -20.99 -30.20
CA LEU A 64 1.13 -20.67 -30.88
C LEU A 64 0.81 -21.76 -31.91
N LEU A 65 -0.25 -22.52 -31.65
CA LEU A 65 -0.80 -23.48 -32.58
C LEU A 65 -2.00 -22.87 -33.31
N PRO A 66 -1.89 -22.44 -34.58
CA PRO A 66 -3.04 -22.01 -35.35
C PRO A 66 -3.97 -23.21 -35.57
N LEU A 67 -5.18 -23.17 -35.03
CA LEU A 67 -6.13 -24.29 -35.16
C LEU A 67 -6.97 -24.12 -36.43
N TYR A 68 -7.74 -23.03 -36.53
CA TYR A 68 -8.64 -22.77 -37.66
C TYR A 68 -8.84 -21.27 -37.85
N LEU A 69 -8.96 -20.80 -39.09
CA LEU A 69 -9.62 -19.53 -39.39
C LEU A 69 -11.11 -19.87 -39.54
N VAL A 70 -11.92 -19.51 -38.54
CA VAL A 70 -13.38 -19.68 -38.64
C VAL A 70 -13.94 -18.29 -38.88
N GLU A 71 -14.37 -18.04 -40.11
CA GLU A 71 -15.28 -16.94 -40.39
C GLU A 71 -16.64 -17.37 -39.86
N VAL A 72 -17.00 -16.85 -38.69
CA VAL A 72 -18.34 -17.04 -38.13
C VAL A 72 -19.11 -15.78 -38.47
N GLU A 73 -20.00 -15.87 -39.45
CA GLU A 73 -21.07 -14.88 -39.58
C GLU A 73 -22.03 -15.11 -38.41
N TRP A 74 -21.85 -14.31 -37.36
CA TRP A 74 -22.70 -14.36 -36.17
C TRP A 74 -23.91 -13.46 -36.39
N ASP A 75 -25.06 -14.06 -36.67
CA ASP A 75 -26.34 -13.36 -36.64
C ASP A 75 -27.03 -13.62 -35.28
N PRO A 76 -27.18 -12.59 -34.42
CA PRO A 76 -27.87 -12.72 -33.14
C PRO A 76 -29.33 -13.16 -33.27
N GLN A 77 -29.96 -13.01 -34.43
CA GLN A 77 -31.33 -13.46 -34.67
C GLN A 77 -31.39 -14.97 -34.94
N GLU A 78 -30.44 -15.52 -35.70
CA GLU A 78 -30.32 -16.96 -35.98
C GLU A 78 -29.86 -17.74 -34.73
N GLU A 79 -28.96 -17.19 -33.91
CA GLU A 79 -28.59 -17.81 -32.63
C GLU A 79 -29.78 -17.83 -31.65
N LYS A 80 -30.57 -16.75 -31.60
CA LYS A 80 -31.80 -16.73 -30.79
C LYS A 80 -32.85 -17.72 -31.32
N ARG A 81 -33.02 -17.83 -32.64
CA ARG A 81 -33.97 -18.75 -33.27
C ARG A 81 -33.61 -20.22 -33.02
N SER A 82 -32.33 -20.57 -33.07
CA SER A 82 -31.84 -21.94 -32.83
C SER A 82 -31.94 -22.40 -31.37
N ARG A 83 -32.04 -21.47 -30.41
CA ARG A 83 -32.21 -21.76 -28.98
C ARG A 83 -33.64 -21.52 -28.46
N GLN A 84 -34.52 -20.99 -29.29
CA GLN A 84 -35.92 -20.75 -28.94
C GLN A 84 -36.75 -22.02 -29.10
N THR A 85 -37.71 -22.18 -28.19
CA THR A 85 -38.81 -23.14 -28.31
C THR A 85 -39.58 -22.85 -29.60
N LEU A 86 -39.53 -23.77 -30.56
CA LEU A 86 -40.15 -23.61 -31.87
C LEU A 86 -41.66 -23.43 -31.71
N SER A 87 -42.27 -22.49 -32.44
CA SER A 87 -43.73 -22.38 -32.54
C SER A 87 -44.27 -23.39 -33.55
N CYS A 88 -45.52 -23.82 -33.37
CA CYS A 88 -46.21 -24.67 -34.32
C CYS A 88 -46.39 -23.95 -35.66
N GLU A 89 -45.89 -24.53 -36.75
CA GLU A 89 -45.96 -23.95 -38.09
C GLU A 89 -47.37 -23.95 -38.68
N ASN A 90 -48.27 -24.81 -38.17
CA ASN A 90 -49.65 -24.86 -38.64
C ASN A 90 -50.54 -23.79 -38.01
N CYS A 91 -50.37 -23.52 -36.70
CA CYS A 91 -51.23 -22.57 -35.99
C CYS A 91 -50.54 -21.28 -35.55
N GLU A 92 -49.21 -21.22 -35.62
CA GLU A 92 -48.31 -20.12 -35.26
C GLU A 92 -48.50 -19.54 -33.85
N LYS A 93 -49.33 -20.16 -33.01
CA LYS A 93 -49.78 -19.65 -31.72
C LYS A 93 -49.29 -20.45 -30.53
N ALA A 94 -49.15 -21.76 -30.70
CA ALA A 94 -48.76 -22.69 -29.63
C ALA A 94 -47.34 -23.19 -29.86
N GLU A 95 -46.66 -23.59 -28.78
CA GLU A 95 -45.34 -24.21 -28.85
C GLU A 95 -45.41 -25.55 -29.57
N ALA A 96 -44.44 -25.80 -30.45
CA ALA A 96 -44.29 -27.06 -31.14
C ALA A 96 -43.71 -28.10 -30.18
N VAL A 97 -44.40 -29.24 -30.09
CA VAL A 97 -44.02 -30.34 -29.21
C VAL A 97 -43.62 -31.57 -30.03
N MET A 98 -44.00 -31.61 -31.30
CA MET A 98 -43.76 -32.71 -32.23
C MET A 98 -43.15 -32.20 -33.53
N TYR A 99 -42.26 -32.99 -34.13
CA TYR A 99 -41.77 -32.80 -35.48
C TYR A 99 -42.25 -33.94 -36.37
N CYS A 100 -42.86 -33.62 -37.50
CA CYS A 100 -43.25 -34.58 -38.52
C CYS A 100 -42.19 -34.59 -39.64
N GLN A 101 -41.52 -35.73 -39.84
CA GLN A 101 -40.47 -35.88 -40.86
C GLN A 101 -41.04 -35.85 -42.28
N ALA A 102 -42.24 -36.38 -42.50
CA ALA A 102 -42.86 -36.46 -43.83
C ALA A 102 -43.36 -35.09 -44.32
N ASP A 103 -43.89 -34.27 -43.40
CA ASP A 103 -44.40 -32.93 -43.70
C ASP A 103 -43.33 -31.85 -43.47
N THR A 104 -42.14 -32.25 -42.98
CA THR A 104 -41.05 -31.36 -42.58
C THR A 104 -41.52 -30.23 -41.66
N ALA A 105 -42.47 -30.54 -40.77
CA ALA A 105 -43.23 -29.53 -40.03
C ALA A 105 -43.13 -29.67 -38.50
N HIS A 106 -43.00 -28.53 -37.81
CA HIS A 106 -43.06 -28.44 -36.35
C HIS A 106 -44.51 -28.18 -35.88
N LEU A 107 -45.08 -29.10 -35.11
CA LEU A 107 -46.49 -29.10 -34.74
C LEU A 107 -46.71 -29.08 -33.22
N CYS A 108 -47.70 -28.33 -32.76
CA CYS A 108 -48.19 -28.45 -31.38
C CYS A 108 -49.03 -29.73 -31.23
N ALA A 109 -49.25 -30.17 -29.99
CA ALA A 109 -49.99 -31.40 -29.69
C ALA A 109 -51.42 -31.43 -30.25
N LEU A 110 -52.04 -30.26 -30.48
CA LEU A 110 -53.38 -30.16 -31.08
C LEU A 110 -53.32 -30.33 -32.60
N CYS A 111 -52.43 -29.58 -33.27
CA CYS A 111 -52.27 -29.66 -34.72
C CYS A 111 -51.72 -31.01 -35.18
N ASP A 112 -50.86 -31.66 -34.40
CA ASP A 112 -50.42 -33.03 -34.66
C ASP A 112 -51.62 -33.98 -34.73
N LYS A 113 -52.53 -33.93 -33.77
CA LYS A 113 -53.72 -34.79 -33.76
C LYS A 113 -54.66 -34.51 -34.93
N GLU A 114 -54.83 -33.26 -35.32
CA GLU A 114 -55.71 -32.86 -36.41
C GLU A 114 -55.16 -33.29 -37.78
N ILE A 115 -53.88 -33.02 -38.04
CA ILE A 115 -53.23 -33.34 -39.32
C ILE A 115 -53.06 -34.86 -39.45
N HIS A 116 -52.70 -35.55 -38.38
CA HIS A 116 -52.47 -36.99 -38.36
C HIS A 116 -53.70 -37.84 -38.03
N ALA A 117 -54.90 -37.26 -37.99
CA ALA A 117 -56.16 -38.00 -37.82
C ALA A 117 -56.50 -38.90 -39.03
N SER A 118 -55.98 -38.55 -40.22
CA SER A 118 -56.24 -39.32 -41.43
C SER A 118 -55.40 -40.60 -41.49
N LYS A 119 -55.94 -41.68 -42.09
CA LYS A 119 -55.21 -42.97 -42.21
C LYS A 119 -53.88 -42.85 -42.95
N LEU A 120 -53.75 -41.89 -43.86
CA LEU A 120 -52.51 -41.67 -44.61
C LEU A 120 -51.48 -40.91 -43.77
N ALA A 121 -51.89 -39.80 -43.14
CA ALA A 121 -51.01 -38.98 -42.31
C ALA A 121 -50.63 -39.64 -40.98
N SER A 122 -51.45 -40.56 -40.46
CA SER A 122 -51.12 -41.33 -39.25
C SER A 122 -49.85 -42.21 -39.39
N ARG A 123 -49.39 -42.45 -40.63
CA ARG A 123 -48.17 -43.21 -40.95
C ARG A 123 -46.92 -42.34 -40.99
N HIS A 124 -47.04 -41.02 -40.89
CA HIS A 124 -45.89 -40.13 -40.90
C HIS A 124 -45.00 -40.41 -39.69
N SER A 125 -43.67 -40.38 -39.88
CA SER A 125 -42.70 -40.51 -38.80
C SER A 125 -42.69 -39.22 -37.98
N ARG A 126 -42.95 -39.34 -36.67
CA ARG A 126 -43.14 -38.20 -35.75
C ARG A 126 -42.22 -38.34 -34.55
N MET A 127 -41.54 -37.26 -34.19
CA MET A 127 -40.59 -37.23 -33.08
C MET A 127 -40.95 -36.12 -32.09
N PRO A 128 -41.01 -36.39 -30.78
CA PRO A 128 -41.24 -35.37 -29.77
C PRO A 128 -40.01 -34.46 -29.60
N LEU A 129 -40.24 -33.15 -29.58
CA LEU A 129 -39.23 -32.09 -29.45
C LEU A 129 -38.72 -31.94 -28.01
N GLU A 130 -39.49 -32.39 -27.00
CA GLU A 130 -39.14 -32.30 -25.56
C GLU A 130 -37.85 -33.06 -25.19
N LYS A 131 -37.43 -34.04 -26.01
CA LYS A 131 -36.16 -34.76 -25.84
C LYS A 131 -34.98 -34.12 -26.59
N GLY A 132 -35.18 -32.91 -27.12
CA GLY A 132 -34.14 -32.00 -27.57
C GLY A 132 -34.17 -31.74 -29.07
N LEU A 133 -34.06 -30.45 -29.41
CA LEU A 133 -33.72 -29.90 -30.74
C LEU A 133 -32.44 -30.50 -31.38
N HIS A 134 -31.74 -31.38 -30.67
CA HIS A 134 -30.42 -31.93 -31.00
C HIS A 134 -30.44 -33.02 -32.08
N CYS A 135 -31.62 -33.35 -32.63
CA CYS A 135 -31.79 -34.51 -33.53
C CYS A 135 -31.91 -34.14 -35.01
N ILE A 136 -31.92 -32.85 -35.35
CA ILE A 136 -32.11 -32.39 -36.74
C ILE A 136 -30.81 -31.75 -37.22
N VAL A 137 -29.85 -32.58 -37.59
CA VAL A 137 -28.61 -32.15 -38.23
C VAL A 137 -28.53 -32.80 -39.60
N ASN A 138 -28.38 -31.99 -40.64
CA ASN A 138 -28.18 -32.50 -42.00
C ASN A 138 -26.78 -33.10 -42.13
N CYS A 139 -26.67 -34.17 -42.92
CA CYS A 139 -25.39 -34.80 -43.17
C CYS A 139 -24.47 -33.86 -43.94
N ARG A 140 -23.22 -33.73 -43.50
CA ARG A 140 -22.21 -32.88 -44.17
C ARG A 140 -21.95 -33.25 -45.63
N LEU A 141 -22.16 -34.51 -46.00
CA LEU A 141 -21.97 -35.01 -47.36
C LEU A 141 -23.28 -35.06 -48.16
N HIS A 142 -24.41 -35.04 -47.47
CA HIS A 142 -25.74 -35.07 -48.08
C HIS A 142 -26.61 -34.01 -47.41
N PRO A 143 -26.51 -32.75 -47.86
CA PRO A 143 -27.20 -31.62 -47.22
C PRO A 143 -28.72 -31.79 -47.18
N GLU A 144 -29.30 -32.59 -48.07
CA GLU A 144 -30.75 -32.83 -48.13
C GLU A 144 -31.23 -33.97 -47.21
N ARG A 145 -30.33 -34.67 -46.52
CA ARG A 145 -30.66 -35.85 -45.71
C ARG A 145 -30.21 -35.69 -44.27
N LEU A 146 -31.09 -36.04 -43.34
CA LEU A 146 -30.85 -35.98 -41.90
C LEU A 146 -29.87 -37.06 -41.46
N ALA A 147 -28.96 -36.70 -40.56
CA ALA A 147 -28.03 -37.61 -39.93
C ALA A 147 -28.68 -38.24 -38.69
N GLU A 148 -29.11 -39.49 -38.83
CA GLU A 148 -29.84 -40.21 -37.77
C GLU A 148 -28.93 -41.11 -36.91
N PHE A 149 -27.74 -41.44 -37.42
CA PHE A 149 -26.80 -42.34 -36.76
C PHE A 149 -25.51 -41.65 -36.35
N PHE A 150 -24.88 -42.13 -35.28
CA PHE A 150 -23.55 -41.76 -34.84
C PHE A 150 -22.64 -42.99 -34.86
N CYS A 151 -21.46 -42.82 -35.46
CA CYS A 151 -20.41 -43.82 -35.48
C CYS A 151 -19.37 -43.49 -34.40
N PRO A 152 -19.26 -44.28 -33.31
CA PRO A 152 -18.31 -44.02 -32.23
C PRO A 152 -16.86 -44.31 -32.64
N THR A 153 -16.62 -45.18 -33.63
CA THR A 153 -15.28 -45.49 -34.13
C THR A 153 -14.70 -44.36 -34.99
N CYS A 154 -15.53 -43.75 -35.84
CA CYS A 154 -15.12 -42.65 -36.70
C CYS A 154 -15.35 -41.26 -36.08
N HIS A 155 -16.07 -41.18 -34.96
CA HIS A 155 -16.50 -39.93 -34.33
C HIS A 155 -17.26 -38.98 -35.28
N VAL A 156 -18.14 -39.53 -36.12
CA VAL A 156 -18.94 -38.77 -37.10
C VAL A 156 -20.42 -39.15 -37.07
N VAL A 157 -21.29 -38.20 -37.41
CA VAL A 157 -22.72 -38.45 -37.67
C VAL A 157 -22.94 -38.88 -39.12
N VAL A 158 -23.87 -39.81 -39.33
CA VAL A 158 -24.05 -40.58 -40.57
C VAL A 158 -25.55 -40.62 -40.91
N CYS A 159 -25.91 -40.31 -42.16
CA CYS A 159 -27.28 -40.48 -42.66
C CYS A 159 -27.48 -41.86 -43.31
N LEU A 160 -28.74 -42.22 -43.64
CA LEU A 160 -29.03 -43.50 -44.31
C LEU A 160 -28.26 -43.69 -45.61
N SER A 161 -28.04 -42.64 -46.40
CA SER A 161 -27.25 -42.73 -47.65
C SER A 161 -25.82 -43.14 -47.36
N CYS A 162 -25.21 -42.54 -46.34
CA CYS A 162 -23.85 -42.84 -45.97
C CYS A 162 -23.70 -44.29 -45.50
N LYS A 163 -24.71 -44.83 -44.83
CA LYS A 163 -24.79 -46.23 -44.40
C LYS A 163 -25.01 -47.21 -45.57
N MET A 164 -25.83 -46.85 -46.56
CA MET A 164 -26.27 -47.79 -47.60
C MET A 164 -25.45 -47.73 -48.89
N ILE A 165 -24.94 -46.55 -49.27
CA ILE A 165 -24.28 -46.30 -50.57
C ILE A 165 -22.98 -45.48 -50.40
N GLY A 166 -22.76 -44.88 -49.23
CA GLY A 166 -21.65 -43.97 -49.00
C GLY A 166 -20.49 -44.57 -48.20
N HIS A 167 -19.80 -43.70 -47.49
CA HIS A 167 -18.55 -44.01 -46.78
C HIS A 167 -18.69 -44.94 -45.56
N HIS A 168 -19.91 -45.38 -45.20
CA HIS A 168 -20.17 -46.42 -44.18
C HIS A 168 -20.87 -47.65 -44.77
N SER A 169 -20.90 -47.78 -46.10
CA SER A 169 -21.40 -48.98 -46.79
C SER A 169 -20.29 -49.84 -47.40
N SER A 170 -19.04 -49.37 -47.37
CA SER A 170 -17.90 -50.03 -48.00
C SER A 170 -16.61 -49.82 -47.20
N GLY A 171 -15.69 -50.79 -47.31
CA GLY A 171 -14.42 -50.80 -46.58
C GLY A 171 -14.59 -51.05 -45.08
N ASP A 172 -13.54 -50.74 -44.31
CA ASP A 172 -13.49 -50.97 -42.86
C ASP A 172 -14.62 -50.26 -42.09
N ALA A 173 -15.10 -49.12 -42.62
CA ALA A 173 -16.18 -48.35 -42.02
C ALA A 173 -17.57 -49.01 -42.11
N ALA A 174 -17.73 -50.05 -42.92
CA ALA A 174 -18.98 -50.80 -43.03
C ALA A 174 -19.24 -51.69 -41.79
N GLU A 175 -18.18 -52.12 -41.11
CA GLU A 175 -18.28 -52.96 -39.91
C GLU A 175 -18.45 -52.13 -38.62
N HIS A 176 -18.33 -50.81 -38.71
CA HIS A 176 -18.45 -49.95 -37.54
C HIS A 176 -19.88 -49.96 -36.97
N PRO A 177 -20.04 -50.09 -35.64
CA PRO A 177 -21.35 -50.04 -35.01
C PRO A 177 -21.96 -48.64 -35.16
N LEU A 178 -23.23 -48.58 -35.54
CA LEU A 178 -23.98 -47.32 -35.66
C LEU A 178 -25.05 -47.27 -34.56
N VAL A 179 -24.99 -46.23 -33.73
CA VAL A 179 -25.96 -45.96 -32.66
C VAL A 179 -26.86 -44.81 -33.10
N SER A 180 -28.12 -44.78 -32.68
CA SER A 180 -28.99 -43.64 -32.97
C SER A 180 -28.46 -42.38 -32.28
N VAL A 181 -28.54 -41.21 -32.94
CA VAL A 181 -28.10 -39.94 -32.34
C VAL A 181 -28.76 -39.67 -30.97
N PRO A 182 -30.07 -39.90 -30.76
CA PRO A 182 -30.69 -39.69 -29.45
C PRO A 182 -30.12 -40.59 -28.34
N GLU A 183 -29.82 -41.85 -28.66
CA GLU A 183 -29.25 -42.81 -27.71
C GLU A 183 -27.79 -42.49 -27.40
N ALA A 184 -27.00 -42.17 -28.43
CA ALA A 184 -25.61 -41.71 -28.26
C ALA A 184 -25.54 -40.44 -27.41
N TYR A 185 -26.43 -39.47 -27.67
CA TYR A 185 -26.53 -38.25 -26.89
C TYR A 185 -26.92 -38.52 -25.44
N ALA A 186 -27.95 -39.33 -25.19
CA ALA A 186 -28.36 -39.70 -23.84
C ALA A 186 -27.24 -40.42 -23.06
N SER A 187 -26.47 -41.28 -23.74
CA SER A 187 -25.31 -41.96 -23.16
C SER A 187 -24.20 -40.97 -22.79
N VAL A 188 -23.91 -39.98 -23.64
CA VAL A 188 -22.88 -38.97 -23.35
C VAL A 188 -23.35 -37.99 -22.27
N VAL A 189 -24.62 -37.59 -22.26
CA VAL A 189 -25.17 -36.71 -21.23
C VAL A 189 -25.17 -37.40 -19.86
N SER A 190 -25.57 -38.67 -19.80
CA SER A 190 -25.51 -39.44 -18.55
C SER A 190 -24.08 -39.63 -18.05
N ALA A 191 -23.11 -39.87 -18.94
CA ALA A 191 -21.70 -39.92 -18.59
C ALA A 191 -21.14 -38.54 -18.15
N SER A 192 -21.50 -37.46 -18.86
CA SER A 192 -21.07 -36.08 -18.58
C SER A 192 -21.59 -35.55 -17.24
N ASN A 193 -22.78 -35.98 -16.83
CA ASN A 193 -23.34 -35.61 -15.53
C ASN A 193 -22.61 -36.28 -14.35
N SER A 194 -21.84 -37.34 -14.60
CA SER A 194 -20.93 -37.89 -13.58
C SER A 194 -19.60 -37.13 -13.63
N PRO A 195 -19.10 -36.61 -12.50
CA PRO A 195 -17.83 -35.89 -12.50
C PRO A 195 -16.69 -36.84 -12.82
N ASP A 196 -15.86 -36.47 -13.81
CA ASP A 196 -14.70 -37.25 -14.20
C ASP A 196 -13.67 -37.28 -13.06
N PRO A 197 -13.30 -38.46 -12.52
CA PRO A 197 -12.42 -38.55 -11.35
C PRO A 197 -11.03 -37.97 -11.63
N ILE A 198 -10.55 -38.05 -12.87
CA ILE A 198 -9.26 -37.51 -13.31
C ILE A 198 -9.28 -35.98 -13.29
N ILE A 199 -10.37 -35.38 -13.78
CA ILE A 199 -10.52 -33.91 -13.80
C ILE A 199 -10.72 -33.39 -12.38
N ASP A 200 -11.49 -34.08 -11.55
CA ASP A 200 -11.70 -33.74 -10.16
C ASP A 200 -10.42 -33.84 -9.32
N GLU A 201 -9.62 -34.90 -9.51
CA GLU A 201 -8.32 -35.04 -8.87
C GLU A 201 -7.35 -33.95 -9.34
N GLY A 202 -7.33 -33.67 -10.65
CA GLY A 202 -6.59 -32.55 -11.23
C GLY A 202 -6.98 -31.22 -10.60
N ARG A 203 -8.28 -30.93 -10.50
CA ARG A 203 -8.82 -29.72 -9.89
C ARG A 203 -8.41 -29.60 -8.42
N LYS A 204 -8.52 -30.67 -7.65
CA LYS A 204 -8.09 -30.70 -6.23
C LYS A 204 -6.59 -30.44 -6.09
N SER A 205 -5.77 -31.03 -6.95
CA SER A 205 -4.32 -30.83 -6.96
C SER A 205 -3.95 -29.38 -7.26
N VAL A 206 -4.57 -28.78 -8.29
CA VAL A 206 -4.38 -27.37 -8.66
C VAL A 206 -4.81 -26.45 -7.51
N LEU A 207 -5.99 -26.68 -6.92
CA LEU A 207 -6.49 -25.89 -5.80
C LEU A 207 -5.56 -25.95 -4.58
N LYS A 208 -4.99 -27.13 -4.28
CA LYS A 208 -3.99 -27.28 -3.22
C LYS A 208 -2.72 -26.46 -3.50
N GLN A 209 -2.26 -26.44 -4.75
CA GLN A 209 -1.11 -25.64 -5.14
C GLN A 209 -1.42 -24.14 -5.06
N PHE A 210 -2.60 -23.72 -5.52
CA PHE A 210 -3.08 -22.35 -5.44
C PHE A 210 -3.10 -21.84 -3.99
N ASN A 211 -3.73 -22.58 -3.08
CA ASN A 211 -3.80 -22.23 -1.66
C ASN A 211 -2.40 -22.14 -1.02
N ARG A 212 -1.45 -22.99 -1.46
CA ARG A 212 -0.06 -22.91 -0.99
C ARG A 212 0.63 -21.63 -1.45
N VAL A 213 0.36 -21.17 -2.67
CA VAL A 213 0.90 -19.90 -3.19
C VAL A 213 0.27 -18.72 -2.44
N GLN A 214 -1.04 -18.74 -2.23
CA GLN A 214 -1.74 -17.70 -1.47
C GLN A 214 -1.19 -17.57 -0.04
N ALA A 215 -1.06 -18.70 0.69
CA ALA A 215 -0.51 -18.68 2.05
C ALA A 215 0.92 -18.13 2.10
N LYS A 216 1.75 -18.42 1.08
CA LYS A 216 3.11 -17.84 0.99
C LYS A 216 3.06 -16.33 0.79
N ALA A 217 2.16 -15.84 -0.06
CA ALA A 217 2.02 -14.42 -0.33
C ALA A 217 1.58 -13.65 0.94
N GLU A 218 0.61 -14.20 1.69
CA GLU A 218 0.16 -13.64 2.97
C GLU A 218 1.30 -13.56 4.01
N VAL A 219 2.12 -14.61 4.12
CA VAL A 219 3.28 -14.61 5.01
C VAL A 219 4.30 -13.54 4.61
N ILE A 220 4.57 -13.36 3.31
CA ILE A 220 5.50 -12.34 2.83
C ILE A 220 5.01 -10.94 3.21
N LEU A 221 3.71 -10.65 3.05
CA LEU A 221 3.15 -9.35 3.42
C LEU A 221 3.18 -9.11 4.93
N SER A 222 2.90 -10.13 5.74
CA SER A 222 3.00 -10.05 7.20
C SER A 222 4.44 -9.79 7.65
N ASN A 223 5.42 -10.50 7.06
CA ASN A 223 6.83 -10.28 7.35
C ASN A 223 7.27 -8.86 6.94
N ALA A 224 6.84 -8.38 5.77
CA ALA A 224 7.15 -7.05 5.30
C ALA A 224 6.61 -5.95 6.23
N SER A 225 5.38 -6.09 6.74
CA SER A 225 4.81 -5.12 7.69
C SER A 225 5.54 -5.14 9.03
N GLN A 226 5.89 -6.31 9.56
CA GLN A 226 6.66 -6.46 10.80
C GLN A 226 8.05 -5.82 10.68
N ILE A 227 8.76 -6.08 9.58
CA ILE A 227 10.09 -5.50 9.34
C ILE A 227 10.00 -3.98 9.23
N ARG A 228 8.99 -3.45 8.52
CA ARG A 228 8.76 -2.00 8.43
C ARG A 228 8.53 -1.36 9.79
N GLU A 229 7.75 -2.01 10.65
CA GLU A 229 7.48 -1.53 12.00
C GLU A 229 8.76 -1.53 12.86
N GLN A 230 9.55 -2.60 12.80
CA GLN A 230 10.84 -2.69 13.48
C GLN A 230 11.82 -1.62 13.01
N LEU A 231 11.90 -1.39 11.70
CA LEU A 231 12.77 -0.37 11.12
C LEU A 231 12.35 1.04 11.54
N SER A 232 11.04 1.33 11.54
CA SER A 232 10.50 2.61 12.02
C SER A 232 10.82 2.83 13.50
N LYS A 233 10.67 1.81 14.35
CA LYS A 233 11.04 1.87 15.77
C LYS A 233 12.52 2.17 15.96
N ALA A 234 13.40 1.44 15.27
CA ALA A 234 14.84 1.65 15.35
C ALA A 234 15.26 3.05 14.87
N TYR A 235 14.66 3.51 13.77
CA TYR A 235 14.88 4.86 13.23
C TYR A 235 14.48 5.96 14.22
N ASN A 236 13.29 5.87 14.80
CA ASN A 236 12.80 6.85 15.77
C ASN A 236 13.65 6.89 17.05
N LEU A 237 14.15 5.73 17.52
CA LEU A 237 15.07 5.67 18.65
C LEU A 237 16.41 6.35 18.34
N ALA A 238 16.96 6.13 17.14
CA ALA A 238 18.20 6.76 16.71
C ALA A 238 18.05 8.29 16.59
N LEU A 239 16.91 8.78 16.07
CA LEU A 239 16.61 10.21 16.05
C LEU A 239 16.52 10.81 17.46
N ALA A 240 15.85 10.11 18.38
CA ALA A 240 15.72 10.58 19.77
C ALA A 240 17.08 10.67 20.48
N ASP A 241 18.00 9.72 20.26
CA ASP A 241 19.37 9.80 20.80
C ASP A 241 20.14 10.97 20.19
N LEU A 242 20.04 11.17 18.87
CA LEU A 242 20.67 12.31 18.19
C LEU A 242 20.20 13.64 18.79
N ASP A 243 18.89 13.82 18.96
CA ASP A 243 18.31 15.02 19.57
C ASP A 243 18.77 15.20 21.01
N GLN A 244 18.91 14.12 21.77
CA GLN A 244 19.44 14.15 23.13
C GLN A 244 20.90 14.65 23.16
N GLN A 245 21.74 14.18 22.23
CA GLN A 245 23.14 14.62 22.13
C GLN A 245 23.25 16.09 21.71
N ILE A 246 22.42 16.54 20.76
CA ILE A 246 22.33 17.93 20.35
C ILE A 246 21.93 18.81 21.54
N ALA A 247 20.89 18.43 22.28
CA ALA A 247 20.42 19.17 23.45
C ALA A 247 21.50 19.28 24.55
N LYS A 248 22.26 18.20 24.81
CA LYS A 248 23.36 18.21 25.78
C LYS A 248 24.44 19.21 25.40
N LYS A 249 24.92 19.17 24.15
CA LYS A 249 25.96 20.08 23.66
C LYS A 249 25.48 21.54 23.64
N LEU A 250 24.26 21.79 23.17
CA LEU A 250 23.67 23.13 23.17
C LEU A 250 23.50 23.70 24.59
N ARG A 251 23.21 22.86 25.59
CA ARG A 251 23.08 23.31 26.99
C ARG A 251 24.40 23.85 27.54
N VAL A 252 25.53 23.20 27.23
CA VAL A 252 26.87 23.67 27.62
C VAL A 252 27.16 25.01 26.97
N LEU A 253 26.99 25.11 25.65
CA LEU A 253 27.25 26.35 24.90
C LEU A 253 26.35 27.51 25.35
N ARG A 254 25.09 27.23 25.71
CA ARG A 254 24.19 28.23 26.30
C ARG A 254 24.67 28.71 27.66
N GLY A 255 25.23 27.81 28.48
CA GLY A 255 25.85 28.16 29.77
C GLY A 255 27.03 29.11 29.58
N ASP A 256 27.92 28.79 28.65
CA ASP A 256 29.08 29.63 28.33
C ASP A 256 28.65 31.00 27.77
N ALA A 257 27.69 31.01 26.84
CA ALA A 257 27.13 32.25 26.30
C ALA A 257 26.49 33.13 27.38
N PHE A 258 25.77 32.53 28.34
CA PHE A 258 25.20 33.25 29.47
C PHE A 258 26.27 33.86 30.37
N LEU A 259 27.32 33.10 30.69
CA LEU A 259 28.45 33.60 31.48
C LEU A 259 29.11 34.79 30.79
N PHE A 260 29.46 34.65 29.50
CA PHE A 260 30.07 35.73 28.73
C PHE A 260 29.15 36.96 28.64
N GLY A 261 27.84 36.75 28.44
CA GLY A 261 26.86 37.84 28.48
C GLY A 261 26.83 38.58 29.81
N ARG A 262 26.83 37.86 30.94
CA ARG A 262 26.89 38.44 32.28
C ARG A 262 28.18 39.23 32.51
N LEU A 263 29.33 38.70 32.08
CA LEU A 263 30.62 39.37 32.20
C LEU A 263 30.66 40.68 31.39
N LEU A 264 30.20 40.66 30.14
CA LEU A 264 30.12 41.86 29.30
C LEU A 264 29.20 42.92 29.91
N GLN A 265 28.04 42.51 30.45
CA GLN A 265 27.13 43.45 31.10
C GLN A 265 27.74 44.04 32.38
N GLY A 266 28.44 43.24 33.18
CA GLY A 266 29.17 43.70 34.36
C GLY A 266 30.24 44.74 34.01
N LEU A 267 31.05 44.45 32.99
CA LEU A 267 32.04 45.39 32.46
C LEU A 267 31.39 46.69 31.99
N GLY A 268 30.30 46.61 31.21
CA GLY A 268 29.54 47.78 30.75
C GLY A 268 29.03 48.66 31.89
N ARG A 269 28.41 48.06 32.91
CA ARG A 269 27.92 48.79 34.10
C ARG A 269 29.04 49.46 34.88
N SER A 270 30.17 48.76 35.07
CA SER A 270 31.32 49.32 35.78
C SER A 270 31.92 50.53 35.05
N ALA A 271 32.03 50.45 33.72
CA ALA A 271 32.52 51.56 32.89
C ALA A 271 31.57 52.76 32.94
N GLU A 272 30.25 52.52 32.86
CA GLU A 272 29.24 53.57 32.93
C GLU A 272 29.19 54.24 34.30
N PHE A 273 29.31 53.47 35.39
CA PHE A 273 29.37 54.00 36.74
C PHE A 273 30.59 54.89 36.97
N LEU A 274 31.78 54.47 36.52
CA LEU A 274 32.99 55.29 36.59
C LEU A 274 32.83 56.58 35.77
N ARG A 275 32.18 56.52 34.62
CA ARG A 275 31.83 57.70 33.81
C ARG A 275 30.89 58.62 34.58
N TYR A 276 29.86 58.09 35.23
CA TYR A 276 28.93 58.85 36.07
C TYR A 276 29.65 59.57 37.21
N LEU A 277 30.47 58.86 38.00
CA LEU A 277 31.24 59.46 39.10
C LEU A 277 32.21 60.54 38.62
N LYS A 278 32.84 60.34 37.46
CA LYS A 278 33.72 61.35 36.83
C LYS A 278 32.95 62.63 36.49
N VAL A 279 31.70 62.53 36.04
CA VAL A 279 30.84 63.67 35.70
C VAL A 279 30.26 64.33 36.96
N GLY A 280 29.90 63.56 37.98
CA GLY A 280 29.31 64.03 39.24
C GLY A 280 30.25 64.78 40.19
N ARG A 281 31.57 64.83 39.89
CA ARG A 281 32.63 65.54 40.64
C ARG A 281 32.82 65.11 42.10
N ASP A 282 32.44 63.88 42.46
CA ASP A 282 32.68 63.33 43.80
C ASP A 282 34.07 62.64 43.85
N ALA A 283 35.11 63.46 44.04
CA ALA A 283 36.51 63.06 43.88
C ALA A 283 36.95 61.90 44.81
N PRO A 284 36.59 61.87 46.11
CA PRO A 284 37.02 60.78 46.99
C PRO A 284 36.41 59.43 46.59
N LEU A 285 35.12 59.41 46.26
CA LEU A 285 34.41 58.19 45.87
C LEU A 285 34.90 57.66 44.52
N PHE A 286 35.23 58.55 43.58
CA PHE A 286 35.81 58.18 42.30
C PHE A 286 37.19 57.52 42.47
N LEU A 287 38.07 58.07 43.30
CA LEU A 287 39.42 57.52 43.52
C LEU A 287 39.37 56.12 44.17
N LEU A 288 38.49 55.93 45.16
CA LEU A 288 38.30 54.62 45.80
C LEU A 288 37.73 53.59 44.81
N SER A 289 36.67 53.97 44.09
CA SER A 289 36.03 53.09 43.10
C SER A 289 36.95 52.75 41.94
N TRP A 290 37.80 53.68 41.53
CA TRP A 290 38.83 53.48 40.50
C TRP A 290 39.91 52.49 40.96
N HIS A 291 40.35 52.58 42.23
CA HIS A 291 41.30 51.63 42.79
C HIS A 291 40.73 50.21 42.82
N HIS A 292 39.48 50.05 43.27
CA HIS A 292 38.78 48.77 43.24
C HIS A 292 38.60 48.23 41.81
N TYR A 293 38.28 49.10 40.85
CA TYR A 293 38.21 48.71 39.43
C TYR A 293 39.56 48.22 38.89
N LEU A 294 40.68 48.86 39.25
CA LEU A 294 42.01 48.42 38.84
C LEU A 294 42.37 47.06 39.44
N GLN A 295 42.03 46.81 40.70
CA GLN A 295 42.21 45.50 41.34
C GLN A 295 41.37 44.42 40.63
N ALA A 296 40.10 44.71 40.34
CA ALA A 296 39.21 43.80 39.61
C ALA A 296 39.68 43.56 38.16
N LYS A 297 40.20 44.59 37.47
CA LYS A 297 40.72 44.48 36.10
C LYS A 297 41.84 43.44 35.98
N VAL A 298 42.71 43.34 36.98
CA VAL A 298 43.80 42.34 37.01
C VAL A 298 43.24 40.92 37.13
N SER A 299 42.17 40.72 37.91
CA SER A 299 41.48 39.42 37.97
C SER A 299 40.71 39.07 36.69
N MET A 300 40.24 40.08 35.94
CA MET A 300 39.46 39.88 34.71
C MET A 300 40.30 39.65 33.45
N SER A 301 41.62 39.91 33.47
CA SER A 301 42.51 39.61 32.34
C SER A 301 42.73 38.10 32.09
N VAL A 302 42.27 37.25 33.03
CA VAL A 302 42.26 35.80 32.87
C VAL A 302 40.82 35.37 32.54
N ILE A 303 40.43 35.48 31.27
CA ILE A 303 39.19 34.86 30.81
C ILE A 303 39.48 33.36 30.69
N PRO A 304 38.81 32.48 31.45
CA PRO A 304 39.03 31.05 31.33
C PRO A 304 38.71 30.62 29.90
N ALA A 305 39.69 30.02 29.21
CA ALA A 305 39.46 29.45 27.89
C ALA A 305 38.35 28.39 27.98
N ALA A 306 37.38 28.47 27.07
CA ALA A 306 36.32 27.48 26.96
C ALA A 306 36.94 26.08 26.86
N HIS A 307 36.53 25.19 27.77
CA HIS A 307 36.90 23.77 27.85
C HIS A 307 38.24 23.38 28.54
N SER A 308 38.81 24.23 29.38
CA SER A 308 39.75 23.74 30.40
C SER A 308 38.96 23.02 31.52
N SER A 309 39.13 21.70 31.64
CA SER A 309 38.59 20.85 32.72
C SER A 309 39.14 21.19 34.12
N ALA A 310 39.93 22.25 34.23
CA ALA A 310 40.34 22.85 35.49
C ALA A 310 39.63 24.20 35.69
N VAL A 311 38.30 24.19 35.84
CA VAL A 311 37.65 25.25 36.61
C VAL A 311 38.01 24.96 38.06
N ALA A 312 39.12 25.53 38.52
CA ALA A 312 39.49 25.50 39.93
C ALA A 312 38.25 25.91 40.73
N ARG A 313 37.77 25.01 41.60
CA ARG A 313 36.84 25.36 42.67
C ARG A 313 37.46 26.59 43.34
N PRO A 314 36.80 27.76 43.40
CA PRO A 314 37.40 28.90 44.04
C PRO A 314 37.60 28.53 45.51
N THR A 315 38.84 28.27 45.89
CA THR A 315 39.24 27.95 47.26
C THR A 315 39.24 29.18 48.15
N ASP A 316 39.03 30.37 47.56
CA ASP A 316 38.87 31.64 48.23
C ASP A 316 37.55 32.32 47.79
N PRO A 317 36.61 32.58 48.73
CA PRO A 317 35.36 33.31 48.47
C PRO A 317 35.57 34.72 47.90
N SER A 318 36.77 35.29 48.08
CA SER A 318 37.18 36.62 47.60
C SER A 318 37.57 36.66 46.12
N LEU A 319 37.69 35.50 45.46
CA LEU A 319 38.09 35.36 44.04
C LEU A 319 36.93 34.94 43.13
N CYS A 320 35.71 34.81 43.67
CA CYS A 320 34.51 34.61 42.86
C CYS A 320 34.22 35.88 42.05
N PRO A 321 33.73 35.77 40.79
CA PRO A 321 33.09 36.88 40.07
C PRO A 321 31.88 37.48 40.83
N ASP A 322 31.43 36.80 41.89
CA ASP A 322 30.46 37.29 42.86
C ASP A 322 31.01 38.34 43.84
N THR A 323 32.30 38.71 43.78
CA THR A 323 32.77 39.99 44.35
C THR A 323 32.15 41.20 43.63
N LEU A 324 31.63 41.03 42.39
CA LEU A 324 30.72 42.00 41.77
C LEU A 324 29.29 41.96 42.34
N LEU A 325 28.93 40.90 43.07
CA LEU A 325 27.66 40.78 43.81
C LEU A 325 27.75 41.42 45.20
N GLU A 326 28.90 41.42 45.87
CA GLU A 326 29.12 42.29 47.05
C GLU A 326 29.08 43.76 46.67
N LEU A 327 29.56 44.08 45.47
CA LEU A 327 29.33 45.37 44.86
C LEU A 327 27.84 45.65 44.55
N LYS A 328 26.90 44.68 44.56
CA LYS A 328 25.45 44.99 44.56
C LYS A 328 25.01 45.75 45.83
N GLY A 329 25.71 45.61 46.95
CA GLY A 329 25.48 46.46 48.12
C GLY A 329 25.78 47.94 47.81
N TYR A 330 26.72 48.20 46.89
CA TYR A 330 27.03 49.52 46.35
C TYR A 330 26.21 49.87 45.08
N PHE A 331 25.76 48.87 44.32
CA PHE A 331 25.12 49.01 42.99
C PHE A 331 23.61 48.75 42.99
N SER A 332 22.93 48.72 44.14
CA SER A 332 21.46 48.78 44.20
C SER A 332 20.90 50.19 43.95
N ILE A 333 21.61 51.00 43.16
CA ILE A 333 21.05 52.20 42.55
C ILE A 333 20.77 51.80 41.11
N ASN A 334 19.50 51.46 40.83
CA ASN A 334 19.05 51.30 39.46
C ASN A 334 19.44 52.57 38.67
N PRO A 335 20.02 52.46 37.47
CA PRO A 335 20.16 53.64 36.62
C PRO A 335 18.75 54.16 36.36
N ILE A 336 18.47 55.37 36.86
CA ILE A 336 17.20 56.04 36.65
C ILE A 336 17.12 56.37 35.16
N ASN A 337 16.48 55.48 34.39
CA ASN A 337 15.93 55.83 33.10
C ASN A 337 14.72 56.74 33.35
N SER A 338 14.96 58.04 33.46
CA SER A 338 14.09 59.13 33.01
C SER A 338 14.40 60.43 33.77
N LEU A 339 14.26 61.54 33.06
CA LEU A 339 14.45 62.93 33.49
C LEU A 339 13.46 63.42 34.58
N ALA A 340 12.96 62.55 35.46
CA ALA A 340 11.98 62.92 36.49
C ALA A 340 12.12 62.07 37.77
N ALA A 341 13.22 62.24 38.51
CA ALA A 341 13.28 61.79 39.91
C ALA A 341 13.46 63.00 40.82
N SER A 342 12.57 63.15 41.80
CA SER A 342 12.54 64.28 42.72
C SER A 342 13.75 64.26 43.67
N SER A 343 14.19 65.43 44.14
CA SER A 343 15.33 65.56 45.07
C SER A 343 15.17 64.74 46.36
N ALA A 344 13.94 64.38 46.73
CA ALA A 344 13.60 63.54 47.87
C ALA A 344 14.01 62.06 47.68
N THR A 345 13.94 61.52 46.45
CA THR A 345 14.35 60.14 46.16
C THR A 345 15.88 59.99 46.10
N LEU A 346 16.58 61.06 45.69
CA LEU A 346 18.04 61.11 45.69
C LEU A 346 18.60 61.14 47.13
N ASN A 347 18.02 61.98 47.99
CA ASN A 347 18.46 62.12 49.38
C ASN A 347 18.15 60.88 50.24
N SER A 348 17.07 60.15 49.96
CA SER A 348 16.75 58.91 50.69
C SER A 348 17.74 57.78 50.35
N GLN A 349 18.17 57.68 49.09
CA GLN A 349 19.17 56.70 48.65
C GLN A 349 20.58 57.03 49.18
N ILE A 350 20.95 58.31 49.24
CA ILE A 350 22.22 58.77 49.85
C ILE A 350 22.24 58.49 51.37
N THR A 351 21.10 58.64 52.05
CA THR A 351 20.98 58.35 53.49
C THR A 351 21.08 56.85 53.77
N MET A 352 20.54 56.02 52.87
CA MET A 352 20.65 54.56 52.92
C MET A 352 22.10 54.08 52.67
N ALA A 353 22.85 54.74 51.80
CA ALA A 353 24.27 54.46 51.58
C ALA A 353 25.14 54.83 52.81
N LYS A 354 24.83 55.93 53.50
CA LYS A 354 25.54 56.36 54.73
C LYS A 354 25.24 55.44 55.92
N SER A 355 24.03 54.92 56.06
CA SER A 355 23.69 53.98 57.14
C SER A 355 24.38 52.62 56.96
N TYR A 356 24.46 52.14 55.71
CA TYR A 356 25.13 50.88 55.37
C TYR A 356 26.65 50.94 55.62
N HIS A 357 27.28 52.07 55.31
CA HIS A 357 28.71 52.31 55.60
C HIS A 357 29.01 52.27 57.12
N SER A 358 28.09 52.75 57.96
CA SER A 358 28.23 52.66 59.41
C SER A 358 28.01 51.24 59.98
N ALA A 359 27.22 50.40 59.29
CA ALA A 359 26.95 49.02 59.69
C ALA A 359 28.12 48.07 59.38
N LEU A 360 28.86 48.34 58.29
CA LEU A 360 30.07 47.61 57.92
C LEU A 360 31.22 47.82 58.92
N LEU A 361 31.34 49.02 59.51
CA LEU A 361 32.34 49.29 60.55
C LEU A 361 32.04 48.59 61.90
N LYS A 362 30.85 48.02 62.08
CA LYS A 362 30.41 47.37 63.34
C LYS A 362 30.38 45.84 63.31
N LYS A 363 30.62 45.18 62.17
CA LYS A 363 30.60 43.71 62.06
C LYS A 363 32.00 43.12 61.90
N VAL A 364 32.68 42.93 63.02
CA VAL A 364 33.57 41.78 63.26
C VAL A 364 33.02 41.17 64.55
N PRO A 365 32.46 39.94 64.57
CA PRO A 365 33.32 38.74 64.67
C PRO A 365 32.75 37.40 64.12
N ASP A 366 33.68 36.44 64.04
CA ASP A 366 33.65 34.98 64.26
C ASP A 366 32.81 33.97 63.46
N GLN A 367 33.49 32.83 63.26
CA GLN A 367 33.13 31.62 62.53
C GLN A 367 31.91 30.87 63.11
N GLN A 368 31.12 30.22 62.24
CA GLN A 368 30.77 28.78 62.22
C GLN A 368 29.35 28.46 61.70
N SER A 369 29.29 27.32 60.99
CA SER A 369 28.17 26.38 60.76
C SER A 369 27.11 26.64 59.66
N GLU A 370 27.17 25.74 58.67
CA GLU A 370 26.13 24.86 58.10
C GLU A 370 24.69 25.35 57.86
N GLY A 371 24.19 25.04 56.66
CA GLY A 371 22.76 25.00 56.37
C GLY A 371 22.44 25.22 54.89
N ALA A 372 22.17 24.12 54.17
CA ALA A 372 21.64 24.16 52.82
C ALA A 372 20.21 24.72 52.83
N ASP A 373 19.89 25.68 51.97
CA ASP A 373 18.51 25.91 51.56
C ASP A 373 18.39 26.53 50.15
N ARG A 374 17.49 25.92 49.38
CA ARG A 374 17.06 26.34 48.05
C ARG A 374 16.28 27.65 48.15
N ALA A 375 16.71 28.69 47.43
CA ALA A 375 15.92 29.90 47.23
C ALA A 375 15.57 30.07 45.75
N LEU A 376 14.31 29.75 45.42
CA LEU A 376 13.61 30.22 44.23
C LEU A 376 13.43 31.73 44.36
N PHE A 377 13.99 32.52 43.45
CA PHE A 377 13.65 33.93 43.31
C PHE A 377 12.83 34.15 42.05
N SER A 378 11.52 34.34 42.24
CA SER A 378 10.60 34.90 41.26
C SER A 378 10.79 36.41 41.18
N HIS A 379 10.90 36.93 39.96
CA HIS A 379 10.94 38.36 39.69
C HIS A 379 9.54 38.98 39.72
N HIS A 380 9.39 40.08 40.45
CA HIS A 380 8.51 41.20 40.11
C HIS A 380 9.32 42.48 40.11
#